data_AF-A0A2V5N823-F1
#
_entry.id   AF-A0A2V5N823-F1
#
_cell.length_a   1.000
_cell.length_b   1.000
_cell.length_c   1.000
_cell.angle_alpha   90.00
_cell.angle_beta   90.00
_cell.angle_gamma   90.00
#
_symmetry.space_group_name_H-M   'P 1'
#
loop_
_entity.id
_entity.type
_entity.pdbx_description
1 polymer ?
#
loop_
_entity_poly.entity_id
_entity_poly.type
_entity_poly.pdbx_seq_one_letter_code
_entity_poly.pdbx_strand_id
1 'polypeptide(L)'
;MAAKKKRKTTLHHGRRRGARTKVSAPIVRRAANHSAWLIPTRWVKFVIAIFLLPICAILTQTFFTVFARATVTQRLWAAEEFWFFSLGAVLWLIAFFGLPRPMLVYVFGHELTHALWVLLMGGRVSRFRVGRDGGHIVTDRNNFWIALAPYFFPLYSLIAIAGYGVLGMFFNVQPYGRLLYALIGATWAFHFTFACWMIPKKQTDLTDHGTFFSLVVIYLMNLALLSVMLVLASSQISFADLGREFVANADKFAHWLTSL
;
A
#
# COMPACT_ATOMS: atom_id res chain seq x y z
N MET A 1 36.97 4.50 -75.08
CA MET A 1 37.32 3.07 -75.23
C MET A 1 38.70 2.83 -74.62
N ALA A 2 38.84 1.70 -73.91
CA ALA A 2 40.07 1.08 -73.39
C ALA A 2 40.93 1.86 -72.35
N ALA A 3 40.60 1.69 -71.06
CA ALA A 3 41.54 1.88 -69.96
C ALA A 3 42.04 0.51 -69.47
N LYS A 4 43.34 0.24 -69.63
CA LYS A 4 43.98 -1.02 -69.23
C LYS A 4 44.98 -0.75 -68.10
N LYS A 5 44.79 -1.52 -67.01
CA LYS A 5 45.80 -2.08 -66.10
C LYS A 5 46.45 -1.11 -65.09
N LYS A 6 46.25 -1.39 -63.80
CA LYS A 6 47.35 -1.39 -62.82
C LYS A 6 47.14 -2.44 -61.73
N ARG A 7 48.28 -3.00 -61.36
CA ARG A 7 48.55 -4.26 -60.66
C ARG A 7 48.41 -4.04 -59.15
N LYS A 8 47.79 -4.98 -58.44
CA LYS A 8 47.63 -4.97 -56.98
C LYS A 8 49.00 -5.06 -56.30
N THR A 9 49.27 -4.14 -55.38
CA THR A 9 50.37 -4.19 -54.40
C THR A 9 49.77 -4.50 -53.03
N THR A 10 50.05 -5.71 -52.53
CA THR A 10 49.73 -6.13 -51.17
C THR A 10 50.88 -5.76 -50.24
N LEU A 11 50.56 -4.95 -49.23
CA LEU A 11 51.48 -4.50 -48.19
C LEU A 11 51.24 -5.26 -46.87
N HIS A 12 52.36 -5.49 -46.18
CA HIS A 12 52.55 -5.75 -44.74
C HIS A 12 52.36 -7.16 -44.15
N HIS A 13 53.52 -7.83 -44.04
CA HIS A 13 53.89 -8.70 -42.94
C HIS A 13 53.97 -7.95 -41.59
N GLY A 14 53.57 -8.62 -40.50
CA GLY A 14 53.85 -8.18 -39.13
C GLY A 14 52.91 -8.72 -38.06
N ARG A 15 52.81 -10.05 -37.91
CA ARG A 15 51.93 -10.72 -36.93
C ARG A 15 52.53 -10.60 -35.52
N ARG A 16 52.14 -9.58 -34.73
CA ARG A 16 52.43 -9.51 -33.28
C ARG A 16 51.56 -10.52 -32.53
N ARG A 17 52.18 -11.57 -31.98
CA ARG A 17 51.54 -12.52 -31.05
C ARG A 17 51.23 -11.81 -29.74
N GLY A 18 49.95 -11.60 -29.45
CA GLY A 18 49.48 -11.13 -28.14
C GLY A 18 49.77 -12.19 -27.07
N ALA A 19 50.41 -11.77 -25.98
CA ALA A 19 50.62 -12.59 -24.81
C ALA A 19 49.26 -12.97 -24.21
N ARG A 20 49.01 -14.28 -24.06
CA ARG A 20 47.85 -14.80 -23.33
C ARG A 20 48.08 -14.57 -21.84
N THR A 21 47.42 -13.57 -21.28
CA THR A 21 47.23 -13.41 -19.83
C THR A 21 46.41 -14.61 -19.35
N LYS A 22 47.02 -15.51 -18.57
CA LYS A 22 46.29 -16.59 -17.88
C LYS A 22 45.42 -15.95 -16.81
N VAL A 23 44.12 -15.82 -17.06
CA VAL A 23 43.14 -15.46 -16.04
C VAL A 23 42.99 -16.66 -15.10
N SER A 24 43.51 -16.54 -13.90
CA SER A 24 43.31 -17.49 -12.82
C SER A 24 41.82 -17.53 -12.47
N ALA A 25 41.20 -18.71 -12.61
CA ALA A 25 39.80 -18.91 -12.22
C ALA A 25 39.61 -18.59 -10.72
N PRO A 26 38.51 -17.94 -10.32
CA PRO A 26 38.24 -17.69 -8.91
C PRO A 26 38.02 -19.04 -8.22
N ILE A 27 38.79 -19.28 -7.15
CA ILE A 27 38.58 -20.40 -6.24
C ILE A 27 37.20 -20.20 -5.62
N VAL A 28 36.22 -20.98 -6.06
CA VAL A 28 34.92 -21.10 -5.40
C VAL A 28 35.19 -21.73 -4.03
N ARG A 29 35.33 -20.90 -3.00
CA ARG A 29 35.23 -21.36 -1.62
C ARG A 29 33.81 -21.91 -1.46
N ARG A 30 33.69 -23.22 -1.50
CA ARG A 30 32.48 -23.96 -1.17
C ARG A 30 32.19 -23.68 0.31
N ALA A 31 31.34 -22.69 0.58
CA ALA A 31 30.90 -22.38 1.93
C ALA A 31 30.27 -23.65 2.52
N ALA A 32 30.69 -24.02 3.73
CA ALA A 32 30.15 -25.15 4.44
C ALA A 32 28.62 -24.97 4.58
N ASN A 33 27.86 -25.96 4.11
CA ASN A 33 26.43 -26.06 4.36
C ASN A 33 26.24 -26.33 5.86
N HIS A 34 26.19 -25.26 6.66
CA HIS A 34 25.49 -25.33 7.93
C HIS A 34 24.00 -25.40 7.61
N SER A 35 23.47 -26.62 7.66
CA SER A 35 22.03 -26.89 7.70
C SER A 35 21.45 -26.35 9.01
N ALA A 36 21.48 -25.03 9.18
CA ALA A 36 20.64 -24.38 10.16
C ALA A 36 19.20 -24.65 9.73
N TRP A 37 18.37 -25.11 10.65
CA TRP A 37 16.93 -25.21 10.45
C TRP A 37 16.38 -23.80 10.21
N LEU A 38 16.41 -23.34 8.96
CA LEU A 38 15.88 -22.05 8.56
C LEU A 38 14.37 -22.20 8.43
N ILE A 39 13.61 -21.81 9.46
CA ILE A 39 12.16 -21.72 9.38
C ILE A 39 11.83 -20.71 8.28
N PRO A 40 11.08 -21.10 7.22
CA PRO A 40 10.73 -20.14 6.17
C PRO A 40 9.90 -19.01 6.77
N THR A 41 10.27 -17.76 6.47
CA THR A 41 9.62 -16.56 7.04
C THR A 41 8.11 -16.52 6.80
N ARG A 42 7.63 -17.17 5.73
CA ARG A 42 6.20 -17.32 5.43
C ARG A 42 5.43 -18.13 6.47
N TRP A 43 6.05 -19.16 7.06
CA TRP A 43 5.42 -19.95 8.13
C TRP A 43 5.26 -19.12 9.41
N VAL A 44 6.29 -18.36 9.78
CA VAL A 44 6.22 -17.45 10.93
C VAL A 44 5.11 -16.42 10.72
N LYS A 45 5.03 -15.81 9.53
CA LYS A 45 3.97 -14.86 9.17
C LYS A 45 2.57 -15.48 9.19
N PHE A 46 2.44 -16.73 8.77
CA PHE A 46 1.17 -17.46 8.85
C PHE A 46 0.70 -17.61 10.30
N VAL A 47 1.59 -18.01 11.21
CA VAL A 47 1.27 -18.12 12.64
C VAL A 47 0.91 -16.74 13.21
N ILE A 48 1.67 -15.69 12.89
CA ILE A 48 1.33 -14.32 13.29
C ILE A 48 -0.08 -13.94 12.81
N ALA A 49 -0.42 -14.27 11.56
CA ALA A 49 -1.74 -13.98 11.00
C ALA A 49 -2.88 -14.66 11.79
N ILE A 50 -2.68 -15.89 12.28
CA ILE A 50 -3.66 -16.56 13.16
C ILE A 50 -3.88 -15.75 14.43
N PHE A 51 -2.82 -15.29 15.08
CA PHE A 51 -2.94 -14.48 16.31
C PHE A 51 -3.50 -13.08 16.06
N LEU A 52 -3.42 -12.57 14.84
CA LEU A 52 -4.07 -11.31 14.45
C LEU A 52 -5.59 -11.47 14.23
N LEU A 53 -6.11 -12.67 13.95
CA LEU A 53 -7.54 -12.88 13.71
C LEU A 53 -8.44 -12.49 14.90
N PRO A 54 -8.12 -12.84 16.17
CA PRO A 54 -8.84 -12.33 17.33
C PRO A 54 -8.89 -10.80 17.37
N ILE A 55 -7.77 -10.14 17.07
CA ILE A 55 -7.70 -8.67 17.06
C ILE A 55 -8.61 -8.10 15.95
N CYS A 56 -8.60 -8.72 14.77
CA CYS A 56 -9.54 -8.38 13.70
C CYS A 56 -10.99 -8.50 14.18
N ALA A 57 -11.37 -9.62 14.80
CA ALA A 57 -12.73 -9.84 15.28
C ALA A 57 -13.16 -8.82 16.34
N ILE A 58 -12.30 -8.54 17.33
CA ILE A 58 -12.55 -7.55 18.38
C ILE A 58 -12.69 -6.15 17.77
N LEU A 59 -11.80 -5.77 16.85
CA LEU A 59 -11.88 -4.46 16.19
C LEU A 59 -13.13 -4.35 15.32
N THR A 60 -13.56 -5.42 14.66
CA THR A 60 -14.79 -5.45 13.85
C THR A 60 -16.01 -5.22 14.72
N GLN A 61 -16.10 -5.96 15.82
CA GLN A 61 -17.19 -5.77 16.79
C GLN A 61 -17.19 -4.35 17.35
N THR A 62 -16.01 -3.83 17.69
CA THR A 62 -15.83 -2.45 18.17
C THR A 62 -16.31 -1.43 17.15
N PHE A 63 -15.87 -1.56 15.90
CA PHE A 63 -16.27 -0.69 14.81
C PHE A 63 -17.80 -0.66 14.65
N PHE A 64 -18.45 -1.83 14.61
CA PHE A 64 -19.90 -1.89 14.44
C PHE A 64 -20.68 -1.35 15.65
N THR A 65 -20.21 -1.60 16.89
CA THR A 65 -20.84 -1.02 18.09
C THR A 65 -20.75 0.50 18.08
N VAL A 66 -19.56 1.04 17.82
CA VAL A 66 -19.34 2.49 17.74
C VAL A 66 -20.14 3.10 16.58
N PHE A 67 -20.16 2.44 15.42
CA PHE A 67 -20.91 2.89 14.25
C PHE A 67 -22.43 2.91 14.50
N ALA A 68 -22.96 1.87 15.14
CA ALA A 68 -24.37 1.80 15.51
C ALA A 68 -24.73 2.92 16.51
N ARG A 69 -23.90 3.13 17.54
CA ARG A 69 -24.07 4.24 18.47
C ARG A 69 -24.04 5.59 17.74
N ALA A 70 -23.07 5.80 16.85
CA ALA A 70 -22.94 7.03 16.06
C ALA A 70 -24.19 7.28 15.20
N THR A 71 -24.67 6.26 14.51
CA THR A 71 -25.77 6.36 13.56
C THR A 71 -27.11 6.55 14.27
N VAL A 72 -27.40 5.74 15.29
CA VAL A 72 -28.70 5.70 15.98
C VAL A 72 -28.83 6.82 16.99
N THR A 73 -27.85 6.95 17.90
CA THR A 73 -27.95 7.91 19.02
C THR A 73 -27.48 9.30 18.64
N GLN A 74 -26.43 9.39 17.81
CA GLN A 74 -25.79 10.67 17.48
C GLN A 74 -26.20 11.24 16.12
N ARG A 75 -27.14 10.58 15.44
CA ARG A 75 -27.64 10.98 14.12
C ARG A 75 -26.48 11.34 13.18
N LEU A 76 -25.49 10.47 13.04
CA LEU A 76 -24.36 10.69 12.14
C LEU A 76 -24.80 11.00 10.70
N TRP A 77 -25.96 10.46 10.29
CA TRP A 77 -26.63 10.77 9.03
C TRP A 77 -27.20 12.20 8.93
N ALA A 78 -27.32 12.94 10.02
CA ALA A 78 -27.75 14.35 10.00
C ALA A 78 -26.56 15.31 9.83
N ALA A 79 -25.33 14.83 9.95
CA ALA A 79 -24.12 15.62 9.73
C ALA A 79 -23.93 15.91 8.24
N GLU A 80 -23.62 17.15 7.88
CA GLU A 80 -23.38 17.52 6.47
C GLU A 80 -22.14 16.80 5.92
N GLU A 81 -21.13 16.64 6.77
CA GLU A 81 -19.85 15.97 6.50
C GLU A 81 -20.07 14.54 5.98
N PHE A 82 -21.02 13.82 6.59
CA PHE A 82 -21.41 12.49 6.17
C PHE A 82 -21.96 12.49 4.74
N TRP A 83 -22.89 13.40 4.43
CA TRP A 83 -23.50 13.48 3.09
C TRP A 83 -22.50 13.89 2.00
N PHE A 84 -21.63 14.85 2.26
CA PHE A 84 -20.60 15.23 1.30
C PHE A 84 -19.59 14.11 1.06
N PHE A 85 -19.14 13.44 2.13
CA PHE A 85 -18.31 12.23 2.00
C PHE A 85 -19.02 11.15 1.17
N SER A 86 -20.27 10.82 1.51
CA SER A 86 -21.07 9.82 0.79
C SER A 86 -21.26 10.20 -0.67
N LEU A 87 -21.51 11.48 -0.97
CA LEU A 87 -21.63 11.98 -2.34
C LEU A 87 -20.34 11.71 -3.12
N GLY A 88 -19.18 12.08 -2.56
CA GLY A 88 -17.89 11.81 -3.19
C GLY A 88 -17.65 10.33 -3.45
N ALA A 89 -17.95 9.48 -2.46
CA ALA A 89 -17.82 8.03 -2.59
C ALA A 89 -18.75 7.46 -3.68
N VAL A 90 -20.01 7.86 -3.70
CA VAL A 90 -21.00 7.43 -4.71
C VAL A 90 -20.60 7.90 -6.11
N LEU A 91 -20.19 9.15 -6.28
CA LEU A 91 -19.71 9.68 -7.56
C LEU A 91 -18.50 8.88 -8.07
N TRP A 92 -17.57 8.53 -7.18
CA TRP A 92 -16.46 7.66 -7.55
C TRP A 92 -16.92 6.25 -7.95
N LEU A 93 -17.85 5.63 -7.20
CA LEU A 93 -18.36 4.30 -7.55
C LEU A 93 -19.03 4.30 -8.93
N ILE A 94 -19.83 5.33 -9.23
CA ILE A 94 -20.41 5.53 -10.57
C ILE A 94 -19.30 5.62 -11.62
N ALA A 95 -18.26 6.43 -11.39
CA ALA A 95 -17.14 6.54 -12.31
C ALA A 95 -16.36 5.21 -12.47
N PHE A 96 -16.14 4.47 -11.38
CA PHE A 96 -15.38 3.21 -11.40
C PHE A 96 -16.06 2.11 -12.21
N PHE A 97 -17.40 2.04 -12.15
CA PHE A 97 -18.18 1.07 -12.91
C PHE A 97 -18.62 1.56 -14.29
N GLY A 98 -18.81 2.88 -14.46
CA GLY A 98 -19.33 3.48 -15.69
C GLY A 98 -18.27 4.03 -16.66
N LEU A 99 -17.05 4.31 -16.20
CA LEU A 99 -15.97 4.88 -17.02
C LEU A 99 -14.74 3.95 -17.09
N PRO A 100 -13.84 4.15 -18.08
CA PRO A 100 -12.56 3.48 -18.08
C PRO A 100 -11.77 3.76 -16.80
N ARG A 101 -11.28 2.69 -16.15
CA ARG A 101 -10.54 2.81 -14.89
C ARG A 101 -9.27 3.66 -15.07
N PRO A 102 -9.00 4.66 -14.21
CA PRO A 102 -7.84 5.53 -14.32
C PRO A 102 -6.56 4.82 -13.84
N MET A 103 -6.12 3.81 -14.60
CA MET A 103 -4.99 2.94 -14.24
C MET A 103 -3.69 3.70 -13.97
N LEU A 104 -3.39 4.74 -14.75
CA LEU A 104 -2.17 5.52 -14.57
C LEU A 104 -2.14 6.22 -13.19
N VAL A 105 -3.27 6.80 -12.77
CA VAL A 105 -3.38 7.45 -11.46
C VAL A 105 -3.22 6.40 -10.37
N TYR A 106 -3.89 5.25 -10.49
CA TYR A 106 -3.74 4.16 -9.54
C TYR A 106 -2.29 3.68 -9.42
N VAL A 107 -1.63 3.32 -10.54
CA VAL A 107 -0.25 2.83 -10.53
C VAL A 107 0.69 3.89 -9.97
N PHE A 108 0.51 5.17 -10.33
CA PHE A 108 1.30 6.25 -9.76
C PHE A 108 1.18 6.29 -8.24
N GLY A 109 -0.05 6.29 -7.71
CA GLY A 109 -0.29 6.31 -6.27
C GLY A 109 0.26 5.06 -5.57
N HIS A 110 0.17 3.90 -6.21
CA HIS A 110 0.71 2.62 -5.71
C HIS A 110 2.22 2.69 -5.52
N GLU A 111 2.96 3.03 -6.58
CA GLU A 111 4.42 3.12 -6.51
C GLU A 111 4.90 4.28 -5.63
N LEU A 112 4.19 5.42 -5.63
CA LEU A 112 4.52 6.56 -4.77
C LEU A 112 4.36 6.17 -3.30
N THR A 113 3.34 5.39 -2.96
CA THR A 113 3.15 4.89 -1.59
C THR A 113 4.31 4.00 -1.17
N HIS A 114 4.75 3.07 -2.03
CA HIS A 114 5.95 2.28 -1.79
C HIS A 114 7.17 3.17 -1.52
N ALA A 115 7.40 4.16 -2.39
CA ALA A 115 8.53 5.07 -2.28
C ALA A 115 8.51 5.87 -0.96
N LEU A 116 7.34 6.40 -0.57
CA LEU A 116 7.18 7.14 0.69
C LEU A 116 7.48 6.24 1.89
N TRP A 117 6.99 5.01 1.91
CA TRP A 117 7.24 4.08 3.02
C TRP A 117 8.70 3.63 3.10
N VAL A 118 9.38 3.46 1.96
CA VAL A 118 10.84 3.26 1.92
C VAL A 118 11.55 4.43 2.61
N LEU A 119 11.21 5.67 2.25
CA LEU A 119 11.83 6.87 2.81
C LEU A 119 11.54 7.03 4.30
N LEU A 120 10.30 6.82 4.73
CA LEU A 120 9.88 6.88 6.14
C LEU A 120 10.63 5.86 7.01
N MET A 121 10.99 4.72 6.44
CA MET A 121 11.78 3.71 7.13
C MET A 121 13.30 3.95 7.03
N GLY A 122 13.71 5.07 6.44
CA GLY A 122 15.12 5.49 6.28
C GLY A 122 15.85 4.81 5.12
N GLY A 123 15.12 4.34 4.11
CA GLY A 123 15.67 3.67 2.92
C GLY A 123 15.90 4.64 1.78
N ARG A 124 16.35 4.13 0.63
CA ARG A 124 16.61 4.94 -0.56
C ARG A 124 15.90 4.35 -1.79
N VAL A 125 15.22 5.22 -2.52
CA VAL A 125 14.62 4.89 -3.82
C VAL A 125 15.57 5.35 -4.92
N SER A 126 16.15 4.40 -5.65
CA SER A 126 17.12 4.69 -6.72
C SER A 126 16.47 4.85 -8.09
N ARG A 127 15.28 4.27 -8.28
CA ARG A 127 14.51 4.39 -9.53
C ARG A 127 13.03 4.34 -9.22
N PHE A 128 12.28 5.17 -9.93
CA PHE A 128 10.83 5.23 -9.90
C PHE A 128 10.30 5.17 -11.33
N ARG A 129 9.46 4.19 -11.66
CA ARG A 129 8.85 4.04 -12.98
C ARG A 129 7.37 3.76 -12.85
N VAL A 130 6.57 4.49 -13.63
CA VAL A 130 5.11 4.38 -13.66
C VAL A 130 4.66 4.37 -15.11
N GLY A 131 3.74 3.48 -15.44
CA GLY A 131 3.09 3.37 -16.74
C GLY A 131 1.64 2.91 -16.61
N ARG A 132 0.94 2.81 -17.74
CA ARG A 132 -0.46 2.35 -17.78
C ARG A 132 -0.60 0.86 -17.49
N ASP A 133 0.41 0.08 -17.83
CA ASP A 133 0.42 -1.38 -17.68
C ASP A 133 1.02 -1.86 -16.35
N GLY A 134 1.62 -0.93 -15.59
CA GLY A 134 2.26 -1.23 -14.31
C GLY A 134 3.34 -0.22 -13.94
N GLY A 135 3.91 -0.42 -12.76
CA GLY A 135 4.97 0.41 -12.20
C GLY A 135 5.95 -0.44 -11.41
N HIS A 136 7.06 0.16 -11.01
CA HIS A 136 7.95 -0.40 -9.99
C HIS A 136 8.85 0.69 -9.43
N ILE A 137 9.28 0.47 -8.19
CA ILE A 137 10.41 1.17 -7.58
C ILE A 137 11.61 0.23 -7.42
N VAL A 138 12.81 0.79 -7.48
CA VAL A 138 14.04 0.09 -7.08
C VAL A 138 14.52 0.71 -5.76
N THR A 139 14.66 -0.12 -4.74
CA THR A 139 14.92 0.29 -3.35
C THR A 139 15.96 -0.62 -2.70
N ASP A 140 16.70 -0.09 -1.71
CA ASP A 140 17.62 -0.84 -0.85
C ASP A 140 16.95 -1.47 0.37
N ARG A 141 15.68 -1.12 0.63
CA ARG A 141 14.88 -1.63 1.75
C ARG A 141 13.59 -2.29 1.25
N ASN A 142 13.33 -3.48 1.77
CA ASN A 142 12.10 -4.23 1.53
C ASN A 142 11.61 -4.89 2.82
N ASN A 143 10.32 -4.73 3.14
CA ASN A 143 9.63 -5.43 4.21
C ASN A 143 8.12 -5.39 3.96
N PHE A 144 7.33 -6.08 4.80
CA PHE A 144 5.89 -6.20 4.58
C PHE A 144 5.12 -4.90 4.78
N TRP A 145 5.63 -3.96 5.59
CA TRP A 145 4.98 -2.66 5.73
C TRP A 145 5.06 -1.89 4.43
N ILE A 146 6.23 -1.85 3.80
CA ILE A 146 6.42 -1.21 2.50
C ILE A 146 5.54 -1.93 1.47
N ALA A 147 5.69 -3.25 1.34
CA ALA A 147 4.97 -4.04 0.34
C ALA A 147 3.44 -3.93 0.45
N LEU A 148 2.88 -3.84 1.66
CA LEU A 148 1.44 -3.78 1.86
C LEU A 148 0.88 -2.35 1.95
N ALA A 149 1.74 -1.33 2.07
CA ALA A 149 1.32 0.06 2.26
C ALA A 149 0.30 0.54 1.21
N PRO A 150 0.46 0.29 -0.10
CA PRO A 150 -0.52 0.75 -1.09
C PRO A 150 -1.95 0.21 -0.89
N TYR A 151 -2.12 -0.88 -0.16
CA TYR A 151 -3.40 -1.53 0.07
C TYR A 151 -4.13 -1.04 1.33
N PHE A 152 -3.46 -0.29 2.21
CA PHE A 152 -4.09 0.27 3.42
C PHE A 152 -3.85 1.76 3.64
N PHE A 153 -2.89 2.37 2.92
CA PHE A 153 -2.55 3.78 3.03
C PHE A 153 -3.26 4.59 1.95
N PRO A 154 -4.33 5.36 2.26
CA PRO A 154 -5.09 6.10 1.25
C PRO A 154 -4.37 7.39 0.86
N LEU A 155 -3.28 7.25 0.11
CA LEU A 155 -2.38 8.35 -0.25
C LEU A 155 -3.12 9.62 -0.70
N TYR A 156 -4.10 9.48 -1.59
CA TYR A 156 -4.83 10.63 -2.14
C TYR A 156 -5.72 11.34 -1.12
N SER A 157 -6.32 10.61 -0.18
CA SER A 157 -7.09 11.23 0.91
C SER A 157 -6.16 12.02 1.83
N LEU A 158 -4.98 11.48 2.13
CA LEU A 158 -3.98 12.16 2.95
C LEU A 158 -3.41 13.39 2.25
N ILE A 159 -3.18 13.33 0.93
CA ILE A 159 -2.79 14.50 0.13
C ILE A 159 -3.88 15.58 0.17
N ALA A 160 -5.16 15.21 0.04
CA ALA A 160 -6.26 16.16 0.11
C ALA A 160 -6.33 16.86 1.48
N ILE A 161 -6.20 16.10 2.57
CA ILE A 161 -6.17 16.63 3.95
C ILE A 161 -4.96 17.54 4.16
N ALA A 162 -3.77 17.10 3.76
CA ALA A 162 -2.55 17.88 3.89
C ALA A 162 -2.61 19.17 3.07
N GLY A 163 -3.12 19.10 1.83
CA GLY A 163 -3.32 20.26 0.97
C GLY A 163 -4.30 21.26 1.58
N TYR A 164 -5.42 20.80 2.12
CA TYR A 164 -6.36 21.67 2.84
C TYR A 164 -5.73 22.33 4.06
N GLY A 165 -5.00 21.57 4.88
CA GLY A 165 -4.30 22.10 6.05
C GLY A 165 -3.23 23.13 5.68
N VAL A 166 -2.43 22.86 4.64
CA VAL A 166 -1.39 23.78 4.15
C VAL A 166 -2.01 25.06 3.60
N LEU A 167 -3.05 24.95 2.77
CA LEU A 167 -3.76 26.13 2.26
C LEU A 167 -4.40 26.94 3.39
N GLY A 168 -4.90 26.28 4.44
CA GLY A 168 -5.44 26.92 5.63
C GLY A 168 -4.43 27.75 6.43
N MET A 169 -3.12 27.52 6.24
CA MET A 169 -2.08 28.38 6.84
C MET A 169 -1.96 29.73 6.13
N PHE A 170 -2.45 29.85 4.89
CA PHE A 170 -2.31 31.05 4.06
C PHE A 170 -3.64 31.71 3.71
N PHE A 171 -4.74 30.94 3.67
CA PHE A 171 -6.04 31.37 3.21
C PHE A 171 -7.16 30.89 4.15
N ASN A 172 -8.29 31.60 4.16
CA ASN A 172 -9.50 31.12 4.84
C ASN A 172 -10.17 30.01 4.00
N VAL A 173 -9.80 28.76 4.29
CA VAL A 173 -10.34 27.57 3.59
C VAL A 173 -11.59 26.98 4.23
N GLN A 174 -12.05 27.52 5.37
CA GLN A 174 -13.24 27.03 6.09
C GLN A 174 -14.49 26.85 5.19
N PRO A 175 -14.80 27.77 4.25
CA PRO A 175 -15.95 27.59 3.36
C PRO A 175 -15.89 26.34 2.48
N TYR A 176 -14.70 25.77 2.25
CA TYR A 176 -14.48 24.60 1.40
C TYR A 176 -14.45 23.28 2.18
N GLY A 177 -14.79 23.26 3.48
CA GLY A 177 -14.82 22.03 4.29
C GLY A 177 -15.69 20.93 3.66
N ARG A 178 -16.89 21.29 3.16
CA ARG A 178 -17.79 20.39 2.44
C ARG A 178 -17.13 19.75 1.21
N LEU A 179 -16.36 20.53 0.44
CA LEU A 179 -15.61 20.03 -0.71
C LEU A 179 -14.51 19.06 -0.27
N LEU A 180 -13.81 19.35 0.84
CA LEU A 180 -12.81 18.44 1.40
C LEU A 180 -13.44 17.08 1.73
N TYR A 181 -14.60 17.05 2.41
CA TYR A 181 -15.27 15.78 2.72
C TYR A 181 -15.65 14.99 1.46
N ALA A 182 -16.17 15.66 0.43
CA ALA A 182 -16.43 15.02 -0.86
C ALA A 182 -15.17 14.47 -1.54
N LEU A 183 -14.06 15.21 -1.51
CA LEU A 183 -12.78 14.74 -2.05
C LEU A 183 -12.24 13.55 -1.25
N ILE A 184 -12.34 13.57 0.08
CA ILE A 184 -11.97 12.44 0.94
C ILE A 184 -12.84 11.22 0.61
N GLY A 185 -14.16 11.40 0.47
CA GLY A 185 -15.08 10.33 0.07
C GLY A 185 -14.70 9.68 -1.27
N ALA A 186 -14.45 10.51 -2.29
CA ALA A 186 -14.05 10.04 -3.61
C ALA A 186 -12.68 9.33 -3.59
N THR A 187 -11.67 9.92 -2.94
CA THR A 187 -10.32 9.36 -2.87
C THR A 187 -10.23 8.12 -1.98
N TRP A 188 -11.06 8.02 -0.94
CA TRP A 188 -11.14 6.84 -0.10
C TRP A 188 -11.84 5.69 -0.84
N ALA A 189 -12.96 5.97 -1.53
CA ALA A 189 -13.62 4.98 -2.37
C ALA A 189 -12.71 4.54 -3.54
N PHE A 190 -11.91 5.45 -4.11
CA PHE A 190 -10.82 5.13 -5.04
C PHE A 190 -9.85 4.11 -4.45
N HIS A 191 -9.30 4.40 -3.27
CA HIS A 191 -8.37 3.52 -2.59
C HIS A 191 -8.98 2.13 -2.35
N PHE A 192 -10.18 2.10 -1.77
CA PHE A 192 -10.88 0.86 -1.41
C PHE A 192 -11.23 0.01 -2.63
N THR A 193 -11.82 0.60 -3.68
CA THR A 193 -12.19 -0.13 -4.90
C THR A 193 -10.98 -0.70 -5.63
N PHE A 194 -9.88 0.06 -5.74
CA PHE A 194 -8.64 -0.45 -6.35
C PHE A 194 -7.96 -1.51 -5.49
N ALA A 195 -7.93 -1.36 -4.16
CA ALA A 195 -7.41 -2.40 -3.27
C ALA A 195 -8.17 -3.73 -3.49
N CYS A 196 -9.50 -3.70 -3.43
CA CYS A 196 -10.36 -4.85 -3.69
C CYS A 196 -10.15 -5.44 -5.10
N TRP A 197 -10.00 -4.59 -6.12
CA TRP A 197 -9.83 -5.05 -7.50
C TRP A 197 -8.44 -5.64 -7.80
N MET A 198 -7.42 -5.23 -7.05
CA MET A 198 -6.03 -5.65 -7.27
C MET A 198 -5.64 -6.87 -6.45
N ILE A 199 -6.25 -7.09 -5.28
CA ILE A 199 -6.02 -8.26 -4.43
C ILE A 199 -6.14 -9.60 -5.19
N PRO A 200 -7.19 -9.87 -6.00
CA PRO A 200 -7.32 -11.14 -6.72
C PRO A 200 -6.25 -11.38 -7.79
N LYS A 201 -5.50 -10.35 -8.19
CA LYS A 201 -4.50 -10.43 -9.27
C LYS A 201 -3.13 -10.97 -8.83
N LYS A 202 -3.03 -11.45 -7.58
CA LYS A 202 -1.84 -12.15 -7.06
C LYS A 202 -0.53 -11.37 -7.25
N GLN A 203 -0.53 -10.06 -6.97
CA GLN A 203 0.69 -9.26 -7.04
C GLN A 203 1.79 -9.80 -6.10
N THR A 204 3.04 -9.60 -6.49
CA THR A 204 4.23 -10.00 -5.71
C THR A 204 4.21 -9.38 -4.31
N ASP A 205 3.70 -8.15 -4.21
CA ASP A 205 3.50 -7.39 -2.97
C ASP A 205 2.75 -8.22 -1.89
N LEU A 206 1.77 -9.03 -2.28
CA LEU A 206 1.03 -9.91 -1.36
C LEU A 206 1.69 -11.28 -1.20
N THR A 207 2.11 -11.88 -2.31
CA THR A 207 2.52 -13.29 -2.36
C THR A 207 3.91 -13.52 -1.75
N ASP A 208 4.81 -12.53 -1.79
CA ASP A 208 6.14 -12.61 -1.21
C ASP A 208 6.13 -12.78 0.30
N HIS A 209 5.09 -12.26 0.96
CA HIS A 209 4.90 -12.33 2.41
C HIS A 209 3.91 -13.40 2.87
N GLY A 210 3.30 -14.12 1.92
CA GLY A 210 2.23 -15.07 2.16
C GLY A 210 0.87 -14.38 2.11
N THR A 211 0.04 -14.76 1.15
CA THR A 211 -1.25 -14.09 0.87
C THR A 211 -2.16 -14.02 2.09
N PHE A 212 -2.26 -15.08 2.90
CA PHE A 212 -3.09 -15.08 4.10
C PHE A 212 -2.68 -14.00 5.10
N PHE A 213 -1.39 -13.92 5.44
CA PHE A 213 -0.86 -12.87 6.32
C PHE A 213 -1.11 -11.48 5.74
N SER A 214 -0.82 -11.30 4.45
CA SER A 214 -1.03 -10.02 3.76
C SER A 214 -2.49 -9.56 3.84
N LEU A 215 -3.46 -10.46 3.61
CA LEU A 215 -4.88 -10.14 3.68
C LEU A 215 -5.33 -9.78 5.10
N VAL A 216 -4.85 -10.50 6.12
CA VAL A 216 -5.17 -10.20 7.52
C VAL A 216 -4.66 -8.81 7.91
N VAL A 217 -3.43 -8.46 7.53
CA VAL A 217 -2.85 -7.14 7.79
C VAL A 217 -3.60 -6.04 7.03
N ILE A 218 -3.88 -6.23 5.73
CA ILE A 218 -4.63 -5.27 4.92
C ILE A 218 -6.01 -5.02 5.53
N TYR A 219 -6.72 -6.08 5.93
CA TYR A 219 -8.02 -5.98 6.58
C TYR A 219 -7.92 -5.18 7.88
N LEU A 220 -7.02 -5.59 8.78
CA LEU A 220 -6.84 -4.95 10.09
C LEU A 220 -6.54 -3.46 9.95
N MET A 221 -5.62 -3.09 9.05
CA MET A 221 -5.22 -1.70 8.84
C MET A 221 -6.34 -0.85 8.24
N ASN A 222 -7.08 -1.36 7.25
CA ASN A 222 -8.22 -0.65 6.68
C ASN A 222 -9.36 -0.48 7.69
N LEU A 223 -9.63 -1.49 8.51
CA LEU A 223 -10.64 -1.42 9.55
C LEU A 223 -10.26 -0.44 10.66
N ALA A 224 -8.99 -0.41 11.07
CA ALA A 224 -8.47 0.58 12.00
C ALA A 224 -8.64 2.00 11.44
N LEU A 225 -8.31 2.19 10.15
CA LEU A 225 -8.47 3.48 9.48
C LEU A 225 -9.94 3.90 9.39
N LEU A 226 -10.85 2.98 9.05
CA LEU A 226 -12.29 3.24 9.08
C LEU A 226 -12.78 3.63 10.47
N SER A 227 -12.26 2.98 11.51
CA SER A 227 -12.58 3.32 12.90
C SER A 227 -12.10 4.73 13.27
N VAL A 228 -10.91 5.12 12.82
CA VAL A 228 -10.40 6.50 12.98
C VAL A 228 -11.28 7.49 12.23
N MET A 229 -11.63 7.22 10.98
CA MET A 229 -12.49 8.09 10.18
C MET A 229 -13.88 8.25 10.79
N LEU A 230 -14.44 7.17 11.37
CA LEU A 230 -15.73 7.21 12.06
C LEU A 230 -15.69 8.15 13.29
N VAL A 231 -14.63 8.06 14.08
CA VAL A 231 -14.41 8.97 15.23
C VAL A 231 -14.29 10.41 14.74
N LEU A 232 -13.49 10.67 13.70
CA LEU A 232 -13.30 12.02 13.15
C LEU A 232 -14.57 12.60 12.50
N ALA A 233 -15.44 11.75 11.95
CA ALA A 233 -16.72 12.15 11.37
C ALA A 233 -17.83 12.34 12.42
N SER A 234 -17.61 11.88 13.66
CA SER A 234 -18.58 12.02 14.75
C SER A 234 -18.19 13.15 15.69
N SER A 235 -19.10 14.10 15.90
CA SER A 235 -18.87 15.19 16.86
C SER A 235 -18.93 14.74 18.33
N GLN A 236 -19.46 13.55 18.61
CA GLN A 236 -19.74 13.08 19.97
C GLN A 236 -19.01 11.78 20.36
N ILE A 237 -18.32 11.13 19.42
CA ILE A 237 -17.54 9.92 19.71
C ILE A 237 -16.07 10.32 19.71
N SER A 238 -15.40 10.08 20.84
CA SER A 238 -13.98 10.34 20.98
C SER A 238 -13.14 9.09 20.70
N PHE A 239 -11.83 9.27 20.50
CA PHE A 239 -10.88 8.16 20.48
C PHE A 239 -10.87 7.37 21.80
N ALA A 240 -11.18 8.04 22.93
CA ALA A 240 -11.29 7.37 24.21
C ALA A 240 -12.53 6.46 24.29
N ASP A 241 -13.64 6.83 23.64
CA ASP A 241 -14.80 5.95 23.49
C ASP A 241 -14.46 4.70 22.68
N LEU A 242 -13.75 4.88 21.56
CA LEU A 242 -13.30 3.76 20.74
C LEU A 242 -12.40 2.80 21.53
N GLY A 243 -11.45 3.34 22.31
CA GLY A 243 -10.56 2.53 23.15
C GLY A 243 -11.29 1.79 24.27
N ARG A 244 -12.24 2.44 24.94
CA ARG A 244 -13.09 1.78 25.96
C ARG A 244 -13.91 0.65 25.36
N GLU A 245 -14.52 0.87 24.20
CA GLU A 245 -15.31 -0.15 23.51
C GLU A 245 -14.43 -1.31 23.03
N PHE A 246 -13.21 -1.03 22.58
CA PHE A 246 -12.24 -2.07 22.22
C PHE A 246 -11.89 -2.97 23.41
N VAL A 247 -11.57 -2.38 24.57
CA VAL A 247 -11.26 -3.14 25.79
C VAL A 247 -12.47 -3.96 26.23
N ALA A 248 -13.66 -3.36 26.26
CA ALA A 248 -14.88 -4.08 26.63
C ALA A 248 -15.17 -5.27 25.71
N ASN A 249 -14.91 -5.15 24.40
CA ASN A 249 -15.08 -6.28 23.48
C ASN A 249 -13.95 -7.31 23.58
N ALA A 250 -12.74 -6.89 23.94
CA ALA A 250 -11.65 -7.80 24.26
C ALA A 250 -11.97 -8.65 25.51
N ASP A 251 -12.53 -8.03 26.56
CA ASP A 251 -12.95 -8.73 27.78
C ASP A 251 -14.06 -9.74 27.48
N LYS A 252 -15.09 -9.35 26.70
CA LYS A 252 -16.14 -10.26 26.24
C LYS A 252 -15.58 -11.44 25.44
N PHE A 253 -14.62 -11.18 24.56
CA PHE A 253 -13.97 -12.21 23.76
C PHE A 253 -13.16 -13.17 24.63
N ALA A 254 -12.42 -12.66 25.61
CA ALA A 254 -11.67 -13.47 26.57
C ALA A 254 -12.61 -14.36 27.41
N HIS A 255 -13.72 -13.80 27.91
CA HIS A 255 -14.73 -14.59 28.63
C HIS A 255 -15.35 -15.69 27.76
N TRP A 256 -15.69 -15.38 26.51
CA TRP A 256 -16.19 -16.38 25.55
C TRP A 256 -15.18 -17.53 25.35
N LEU A 257 -13.89 -17.21 25.17
CA LEU A 257 -12.83 -18.22 25.07
C LEU A 257 -12.71 -19.11 26.30
N THR A 258 -12.85 -18.55 27.51
CA THR A 258 -12.81 -19.35 28.75
C THR A 258 -14.06 -20.19 28.99
N SER A 259 -15.13 -19.93 28.26
CA SER A 259 -16.41 -20.65 28.38
C SER A 259 -16.60 -21.77 27.34
N LEU A 260 -15.68 -21.89 26.37
CA LEU A 260 -15.60 -22.97 25.38
C LEU A 260 -15.03 -24.25 26.00
#